data_AF-A0A7X8VL67-F1
#
_entry.id   AF-A0A7X8VL67-F1
#
_cell.length_a   1.000
_cell.length_b   1.000
_cell.length_c   1.000
_cell.angle_alpha   90.00
_cell.angle_beta   90.00
_cell.angle_gamma   90.00
#
_symmetry.space_group_name_H-M   'P 1'
#
loop_
_entity.id
_entity.type
_entity.pdbx_description
1 polymer ?
#
loop_
_entity_poly.entity_id
_entity_poly.type
_entity_poly.pdbx_seq_one_letter_code
_entity_poly.pdbx_strand_id
1 'polypeptide(L)'
;MSDTSTTWDRRTWHRKVSKPVTYWFIALIVAGIIHPVLPEYRWVLIHLFTLGAVTNSIVVWSQHFTERFLHQRLADEKRPWQLRKVWVLNGGVIITILGQLLSNTWNDHWIITSIGAAIVGLTMLWHAFSLAAQFLTAKRGQPYAAAVVAYVASACFLPVGAVAGGFLAAELPGTWHERVLLAHTVSNILGFVGFAALGSLSVLYAATWRTRLPYDHTRYSVGLMLFALPVILGGVFADNGYIAAGGLVLYILAWLVPMGAWMRASISVLAAPRDRVGFSAAAVGTAPLWLVGSLIYIAVEAVAHHGELYQISLPTNAVLVGFAAQLLIGVMSSLLPSTMGGGPGAVRTGTDMIGRAGLFRWTLINGGLAIWLLTDNSWLRVVASLLSIGALAAFVPLMPLGVKAQREVLMKKRDPIEPVTAPRYNQVTAGIAVLALVLAAFGGLGTSGGNTTGSVVSTGDVHAITIDAGDMVFSPDVIEVPAGKTLEVTLSNTDDMVHDLKFANGVQSGRVLPGEEVTITVGMITESMEGWC
;
A
#
# COMPACT_ATOMS: atom_id res chain seq x y z
N MET A 1 -43.47 -24.30 -3.41
CA MET A 1 -42.02 -24.03 -3.27
C MET A 1 -41.54 -23.41 -4.57
N SER A 2 -41.33 -22.09 -4.58
CA SER A 2 -40.93 -21.33 -5.78
C SER A 2 -39.46 -21.59 -6.08
N ASP A 3 -39.19 -22.25 -7.20
CA ASP A 3 -37.87 -22.40 -7.79
C ASP A 3 -37.36 -21.04 -8.28
N THR A 4 -36.66 -20.31 -7.41
CA THR A 4 -35.95 -19.09 -7.81
C THR A 4 -34.61 -19.49 -8.44
N SER A 5 -34.66 -20.04 -9.65
CA SER A 5 -33.47 -20.14 -10.50
C SER A 5 -32.99 -18.73 -10.81
N THR A 6 -32.09 -18.22 -9.96
CA THR A 6 -31.48 -16.91 -10.15
C THR A 6 -30.57 -17.02 -11.35
N THR A 7 -31.04 -16.61 -12.52
CA THR A 7 -30.21 -16.49 -13.72
C THR A 7 -29.07 -15.52 -13.41
N TRP A 8 -27.83 -16.02 -13.43
CA TRP A 8 -26.65 -15.22 -13.14
C TRP A 8 -26.31 -14.32 -14.33
N ASP A 9 -26.95 -13.16 -14.43
CA ASP A 9 -26.49 -12.11 -15.33
C ASP A 9 -25.21 -11.45 -14.79
N ARG A 10 -24.31 -11.06 -15.71
CA ARG A 10 -23.02 -10.41 -15.45
C ARG A 10 -23.18 -9.17 -14.56
N ARG A 11 -24.25 -8.40 -14.74
CA ARG A 11 -24.55 -7.22 -13.90
C ARG A 11 -24.84 -7.60 -12.45
N THR A 12 -25.60 -8.67 -12.24
CA THR A 12 -25.95 -9.17 -10.90
C THR A 12 -24.73 -9.70 -10.16
N TRP A 13 -23.83 -10.38 -10.86
CA TRP A 13 -22.57 -10.86 -10.31
C TRP A 13 -21.65 -9.71 -9.89
N HIS A 14 -21.35 -8.78 -10.79
CA HIS A 14 -20.48 -7.63 -10.48
C HIS A 14 -21.01 -6.81 -9.29
N ARG A 15 -22.33 -6.60 -9.22
CA ARG A 15 -22.95 -5.88 -8.09
C ARG A 15 -22.74 -6.60 -6.76
N LYS A 16 -22.95 -7.92 -6.70
CA LYS A 16 -22.81 -8.68 -5.44
C LYS A 16 -21.35 -8.77 -5.01
N VAL A 17 -20.45 -9.02 -5.96
CA VAL A 17 -19.04 -9.27 -5.72
C VAL A 17 -18.25 -7.98 -5.38
N SER A 18 -18.74 -6.80 -5.77
CA SER A 18 -18.07 -5.53 -5.46
C SER A 18 -18.46 -4.92 -4.11
N LYS A 19 -19.50 -5.46 -3.43
CA LYS A 19 -19.95 -4.95 -2.12
C LYS A 19 -18.87 -4.99 -1.03
N PRO A 20 -18.12 -6.11 -0.85
CA PRO A 20 -17.10 -6.19 0.20
C PRO A 20 -16.07 -5.07 0.12
N VAL A 21 -15.61 -4.71 -1.09
CA VAL A 21 -14.65 -3.60 -1.28
C VAL A 21 -15.19 -2.28 -0.70
N THR A 22 -16.47 -1.99 -0.90
CA THR A 22 -17.09 -0.77 -0.35
C THR A 22 -17.16 -0.83 1.17
N TYR A 23 -17.53 -1.98 1.75
CA TYR A 23 -17.58 -2.15 3.19
C TYR A 23 -16.20 -2.03 3.84
N TRP A 24 -15.14 -2.55 3.21
CA TRP A 24 -13.78 -2.39 3.71
C TRP A 24 -13.29 -0.95 3.65
N PHE A 25 -13.62 -0.19 2.61
CA PHE A 25 -13.30 1.25 2.60
C PHE A 25 -14.02 2.01 3.71
N ILE A 26 -15.29 1.67 4.00
CA ILE A 26 -16.02 2.26 5.12
C ILE A 26 -15.36 1.85 6.44
N ALA A 27 -15.04 0.57 6.63
CA ALA A 27 -14.37 0.08 7.83
C ALA A 27 -12.99 0.74 8.03
N LEU A 28 -12.22 0.94 6.96
CA LEU A 28 -10.94 1.63 6.99
C LEU A 28 -11.08 3.09 7.45
N ILE A 29 -12.10 3.81 6.95
CA ILE A 29 -12.37 5.19 7.37
C ILE A 29 -12.79 5.22 8.84
N VAL A 30 -13.70 4.34 9.25
CA VAL A 30 -14.16 4.26 10.64
C VAL A 30 -12.98 3.94 11.56
N ALA A 31 -12.18 2.92 11.24
CA ALA A 31 -10.98 2.55 11.98
C ALA A 31 -9.96 3.69 12.05
N GLY A 32 -9.79 4.48 10.98
CA GLY A 32 -8.93 5.67 11.00
C GLY A 32 -9.42 6.75 11.97
N ILE A 33 -10.74 6.92 12.11
CA ILE A 33 -11.33 7.88 13.05
C ILE A 33 -11.18 7.40 14.50
N ILE A 34 -11.38 6.11 14.76
CA ILE A 34 -11.30 5.52 16.11
C ILE A 34 -9.92 4.94 16.43
N HIS A 35 -8.89 5.22 15.62
CA HIS A 35 -7.56 4.63 15.78
C HIS A 35 -6.92 4.81 17.17
N PRO A 36 -7.18 5.87 17.96
CA PRO A 36 -6.57 6.01 19.29
C PRO A 36 -7.04 4.96 20.30
N VAL A 37 -8.15 4.28 20.03
CA VAL A 37 -8.69 3.21 20.90
C VAL A 37 -8.51 1.81 20.31
N LEU A 38 -7.88 1.70 19.13
CA LEU A 38 -7.63 0.40 18.51
C LEU A 38 -6.27 -0.14 18.96
N PRO A 39 -6.21 -1.39 19.48
CA PRO A 39 -4.94 -2.06 19.68
C PRO A 39 -4.25 -2.23 18.32
N GLU A 40 -2.93 -2.06 18.28
CA GLU A 40 -2.13 -2.21 17.07
C GLU A 40 -2.72 -1.47 15.86
N TYR A 41 -3.20 -0.23 16.05
CA TYR A 41 -3.99 0.49 15.04
C TYR A 41 -3.28 0.57 13.67
N ARG A 42 -1.95 0.67 13.64
CA ARG A 42 -1.16 0.68 12.40
C ARG A 42 -1.33 -0.64 11.65
N TRP A 43 -1.17 -1.76 12.33
CA TRP A 43 -1.39 -3.08 11.77
C TRP A 43 -2.83 -3.23 11.26
N VAL A 44 -3.82 -2.78 12.04
CA VAL A 44 -5.24 -2.89 11.69
C VAL A 44 -5.53 -2.09 10.42
N LEU A 45 -5.11 -0.83 10.34
CA LEU A 45 -5.32 0.01 9.16
C LEU A 45 -4.63 -0.56 7.92
N ILE A 46 -3.41 -1.07 8.06
CA ILE A 46 -2.67 -1.71 6.97
C ILE A 46 -3.47 -2.90 6.44
N HIS A 47 -3.95 -3.81 7.31
CA HIS A 47 -4.62 -5.03 6.90
C HIS A 47 -6.08 -4.81 6.45
N LEU A 48 -6.81 -3.86 7.03
CA LEU A 48 -8.11 -3.43 6.51
C LEU A 48 -7.98 -2.92 5.07
N PHE A 49 -6.91 -2.20 4.77
CA PHE A 49 -6.64 -1.75 3.42
C PHE A 49 -6.14 -2.88 2.51
N THR A 50 -5.09 -3.61 2.90
CA THR A 50 -4.44 -4.61 2.03
C THR A 50 -5.27 -5.88 1.90
N LEU A 51 -5.66 -6.54 3.00
CA LEU A 51 -6.51 -7.74 2.96
C LEU A 51 -7.97 -7.40 2.64
N GLY A 52 -8.49 -6.30 3.18
CA GLY A 52 -9.86 -5.88 2.94
C GLY A 52 -10.07 -5.33 1.53
N ALA A 53 -9.53 -4.15 1.23
CA ALA A 53 -9.81 -3.46 -0.03
C ALA A 53 -8.99 -4.00 -1.22
N VAL A 54 -7.67 -4.17 -1.07
CA VAL A 54 -6.77 -4.55 -2.17
C VAL A 54 -6.97 -6.02 -2.56
N THR A 55 -6.98 -6.96 -1.62
CA THR A 55 -7.14 -8.39 -1.95
C THR A 55 -8.49 -8.68 -2.59
N ASN A 56 -9.58 -8.12 -2.06
CA ASN A 56 -10.89 -8.25 -2.70
C ASN A 56 -10.87 -7.66 -4.12
N SER A 57 -10.25 -6.50 -4.32
CA SER A 57 -10.14 -5.91 -5.66
C SER A 57 -9.37 -6.83 -6.60
N ILE A 58 -8.21 -7.34 -6.18
CA ILE A 58 -7.39 -8.24 -6.98
C ILE A 58 -8.18 -9.50 -7.36
N VAL A 59 -8.81 -10.19 -6.41
CA VAL A 59 -9.58 -11.43 -6.67
C VAL A 59 -10.71 -11.23 -7.67
N VAL A 60 -11.41 -10.09 -7.59
CA VAL A 60 -12.54 -9.80 -8.47
C VAL A 60 -12.07 -9.43 -9.86
N TRP A 61 -11.07 -8.55 -9.95
CA TRP A 61 -10.62 -8.00 -11.21
C TRP A 61 -9.69 -8.95 -11.97
N SER A 62 -8.84 -9.70 -11.30
CA SER A 62 -8.01 -10.74 -11.94
C SER A 62 -8.87 -11.78 -12.66
N GLN A 63 -9.98 -12.21 -12.04
CA GLN A 63 -10.92 -13.13 -12.67
C GLN A 63 -11.62 -12.47 -13.85
N HIS A 64 -12.09 -11.23 -13.70
CA HIS A 64 -12.71 -10.50 -14.80
C HIS A 64 -11.77 -10.33 -16.00
N PHE A 65 -10.51 -9.99 -15.74
CA PHE A 65 -9.51 -9.79 -16.77
C PHE A 65 -9.06 -11.09 -17.40
N THR A 66 -8.91 -12.16 -16.63
CA THR A 66 -8.59 -13.49 -17.17
C THR A 66 -9.63 -13.91 -18.22
N GLU A 67 -10.92 -13.75 -17.94
CA GLU A 67 -11.97 -14.07 -18.92
C GLU A 67 -11.87 -13.23 -20.20
N ARG A 68 -11.54 -11.93 -20.07
CA ARG A 68 -11.39 -11.03 -21.22
C ARG A 68 -10.12 -11.29 -22.01
N PHE A 69 -8.99 -11.46 -21.33
CA PHE A 69 -7.66 -11.60 -21.92
C PHE A 69 -7.47 -12.93 -22.61
N LEU A 70 -8.09 -14.00 -22.09
CA LEU A 70 -8.08 -15.32 -22.71
C LEU A 70 -9.22 -15.50 -23.72
N HIS A 71 -10.11 -14.51 -23.86
CA HIS A 71 -11.35 -14.60 -24.64
C HIS A 71 -12.19 -15.85 -24.28
N GLN A 72 -12.19 -16.19 -22.99
CA GLN A 72 -12.81 -17.40 -22.46
C GLN A 72 -13.74 -17.02 -21.31
N ARG A 73 -15.05 -16.99 -21.58
CA ARG A 73 -16.05 -16.70 -20.55
C ARG A 73 -16.21 -17.90 -19.60
N LEU A 74 -16.28 -17.63 -18.30
CA LEU A 74 -16.68 -18.64 -17.32
C LEU A 74 -18.17 -18.97 -17.47
N ALA A 75 -18.47 -20.27 -17.50
CA ALA A 75 -19.83 -20.80 -17.45
C ALA A 75 -20.61 -20.26 -16.24
N ASP A 76 -21.90 -20.01 -16.42
CA ASP A 76 -22.73 -19.34 -15.40
C ASP A 76 -22.88 -20.20 -14.13
N GLU A 77 -22.79 -21.53 -14.25
CA GLU A 77 -22.75 -22.49 -13.14
C GLU A 77 -21.56 -22.29 -12.18
N LYS A 78 -20.46 -21.69 -12.67
CA LYS A 78 -19.27 -21.40 -11.85
C LYS A 78 -19.38 -20.09 -11.07
N ARG A 79 -20.40 -19.25 -11.34
CA ARG A 79 -20.58 -17.93 -10.69
C ARG A 79 -20.90 -18.00 -9.19
N PRO A 80 -21.77 -18.92 -8.70
CA PRO A 80 -21.98 -19.13 -7.27
C PRO A 80 -20.69 -19.46 -6.53
N TRP A 81 -19.83 -20.30 -7.10
CA TRP A 81 -18.54 -20.69 -6.51
C TRP A 81 -17.57 -19.52 -6.43
N GLN A 82 -17.51 -18.66 -7.46
CA GLN A 82 -16.75 -17.41 -7.41
C GLN A 82 -17.25 -16.49 -6.30
N LEU A 83 -18.58 -16.39 -6.11
CA LEU A 83 -19.15 -15.59 -5.03
C LEU A 83 -18.84 -16.19 -3.65
N ARG A 84 -18.97 -17.51 -3.48
CA ARG A 84 -18.60 -18.22 -2.24
C ARG A 84 -17.14 -17.97 -1.88
N LYS A 85 -16.22 -18.10 -2.85
CA LYS A 85 -14.80 -17.80 -2.68
C LYS A 85 -14.56 -16.41 -2.10
N VAL A 86 -15.23 -15.39 -2.64
CA VAL A 86 -15.14 -14.01 -2.11
C VAL A 86 -15.66 -13.93 -0.68
N TRP A 87 -16.78 -14.55 -0.33
CA TRP A 87 -17.28 -14.52 1.05
C TRP A 87 -16.41 -15.28 2.04
N VAL A 88 -15.86 -16.44 1.65
CA VAL A 88 -14.91 -17.21 2.48
C VAL A 88 -13.65 -16.39 2.72
N LEU A 89 -13.12 -15.73 1.69
CA LEU A 89 -11.99 -14.80 1.84
C LEU A 89 -12.30 -13.73 2.91
N ASN A 90 -13.45 -13.06 2.79
CA ASN A 90 -13.83 -12.01 3.74
C ASN A 90 -14.05 -12.54 5.16
N GLY A 91 -14.61 -13.75 5.31
CA GLY A 91 -14.70 -14.43 6.61
C GLY A 91 -13.32 -14.65 7.21
N GLY A 92 -12.36 -15.15 6.42
CA GLY A 92 -10.97 -15.30 6.84
C GLY A 92 -10.34 -13.98 7.29
N VAL A 93 -10.49 -12.91 6.50
CA VAL A 93 -9.99 -11.57 6.87
C VAL A 93 -10.60 -11.07 8.17
N ILE A 94 -11.92 -11.19 8.36
CA ILE A 94 -12.59 -10.78 9.60
C ILE A 94 -12.03 -11.57 10.80
N ILE A 95 -11.84 -12.87 10.65
CA ILE A 95 -11.24 -13.72 11.70
C ILE A 95 -9.81 -13.26 12.02
N THR A 96 -8.98 -12.99 11.00
CA THR A 96 -7.62 -12.47 11.21
C THR A 96 -7.60 -11.15 11.97
N ILE A 97 -8.44 -10.19 11.58
CA ILE A 97 -8.54 -8.90 12.27
C ILE A 97 -9.06 -9.08 13.71
N LEU A 98 -10.07 -9.94 13.92
CA LEU A 98 -10.61 -10.20 15.24
C LEU A 98 -9.56 -10.81 16.18
N GLY A 99 -8.73 -11.75 15.68
CA GLY A 99 -7.60 -12.28 16.43
C GLY A 99 -6.67 -11.16 16.88
N GLN A 100 -6.26 -10.26 15.98
CA GLN A 100 -5.37 -9.16 16.39
C GLN A 100 -6.02 -8.19 17.37
N LEU A 101 -7.31 -7.87 17.22
CA LEU A 101 -8.02 -6.97 18.14
C LEU A 101 -8.13 -7.53 19.57
N LEU A 102 -7.89 -8.83 19.75
CA LEU A 102 -7.91 -9.50 21.05
C LEU A 102 -6.53 -9.55 21.72
N SER A 103 -5.46 -9.03 21.11
CA SER A 103 -4.08 -9.10 21.62
C SER A 103 -3.96 -8.67 23.08
N ASN A 104 -4.60 -7.57 23.46
CA ASN A 104 -4.51 -7.02 24.83
C ASN A 104 -5.39 -7.77 25.84
N THR A 105 -6.24 -8.69 25.39
CA THR A 105 -7.27 -9.35 26.22
C THR A 105 -7.06 -10.84 26.36
N TRP A 106 -6.39 -11.48 25.40
CA TRP A 106 -6.24 -12.94 25.38
C TRP A 106 -4.90 -13.34 24.78
N ASN A 107 -4.04 -13.95 25.59
CA ASN A 107 -2.67 -14.32 25.21
C ASN A 107 -2.62 -15.28 24.01
N ASP A 108 -3.61 -16.16 23.84
CA ASP A 108 -3.66 -17.10 22.70
C ASP A 108 -4.35 -16.53 21.44
N HIS A 109 -4.46 -15.20 21.34
CA HIS A 109 -5.11 -14.54 20.20
C HIS A 109 -4.51 -14.94 18.83
N TRP A 110 -3.21 -15.29 18.83
CA TRP A 110 -2.46 -15.77 17.67
C TRP A 110 -3.11 -16.98 16.98
N ILE A 111 -3.84 -17.82 17.73
CA ILE A 111 -4.57 -18.98 17.19
C ILE A 111 -5.69 -18.50 16.25
N ILE A 112 -6.47 -17.52 16.68
CA ILE A 112 -7.55 -16.94 15.85
C ILE A 112 -6.94 -16.24 14.64
N THR A 113 -5.90 -15.44 14.83
CA THR A 113 -5.20 -14.76 13.73
C THR A 113 -4.71 -15.76 12.68
N SER A 114 -4.10 -16.86 13.13
CA SER A 114 -3.59 -17.95 12.29
C SER A 114 -4.69 -18.72 11.56
N ILE A 115 -5.82 -19.00 12.21
CA ILE A 115 -7.00 -19.61 11.55
C ILE A 115 -7.50 -18.72 10.42
N GLY A 116 -7.67 -17.41 10.70
CA GLY A 116 -8.08 -16.45 9.67
C GLY A 116 -7.09 -16.40 8.52
N ALA A 117 -5.78 -16.34 8.82
CA ALA A 117 -4.72 -16.31 7.82
C ALA A 117 -4.69 -17.58 6.97
N ALA A 118 -4.92 -18.76 7.57
CA ALA A 118 -5.03 -20.03 6.87
C ALA A 118 -6.22 -20.05 5.91
N ILE A 119 -7.39 -19.55 6.34
CA ILE A 119 -8.58 -19.43 5.47
C ILE A 119 -8.28 -18.51 4.28
N VAL A 120 -7.65 -17.37 4.52
CA VAL A 120 -7.24 -16.42 3.47
C VAL A 120 -6.27 -17.10 2.50
N GLY A 121 -5.22 -17.75 3.00
CA GLY A 121 -4.22 -18.47 2.19
C GLY A 121 -4.83 -19.58 1.33
N LEU A 122 -5.64 -20.46 1.92
CA LEU A 122 -6.31 -21.54 1.20
C LEU A 122 -7.28 -21.00 0.13
N THR A 123 -7.97 -19.90 0.43
CA THR A 123 -8.87 -19.25 -0.54
C THR A 123 -8.09 -18.66 -1.72
N MET A 124 -6.90 -18.13 -1.48
CA MET A 124 -6.02 -17.63 -2.53
C MET A 124 -5.38 -18.75 -3.36
N LEU A 125 -5.05 -19.90 -2.77
CA LEU A 125 -4.66 -21.10 -3.53
C LEU A 125 -5.81 -21.59 -4.43
N TRP A 126 -7.04 -21.61 -3.92
CA TRP A 126 -8.23 -21.90 -4.74
C TRP A 126 -8.36 -20.88 -5.89
N HIS A 127 -8.12 -19.59 -5.61
CA HIS A 127 -8.12 -18.56 -6.64
C HIS A 127 -7.03 -18.81 -7.70
N ALA A 128 -5.79 -19.07 -7.29
CA ALA A 128 -4.66 -19.36 -8.17
C ALA A 128 -4.95 -20.56 -9.08
N PHE A 129 -5.42 -21.68 -8.52
CA PHE A 129 -5.80 -22.87 -9.29
C PHE A 129 -6.92 -22.56 -10.30
N SER A 130 -7.92 -21.76 -9.90
CA SER A 130 -9.02 -21.40 -10.79
C SER A 130 -8.58 -20.56 -12.00
N LEU A 131 -7.58 -19.69 -11.84
CA LEU A 131 -7.00 -18.90 -12.93
C LEU A 131 -6.05 -19.75 -13.78
N ALA A 132 -5.21 -20.58 -13.14
CA ALA A 132 -4.29 -21.48 -13.83
C ALA A 132 -5.05 -22.49 -14.72
N ALA A 133 -6.14 -23.08 -14.21
CA ALA A 133 -6.97 -23.99 -15.00
C ALA A 133 -7.59 -23.30 -16.23
N GLN A 134 -8.04 -22.04 -16.10
CA GLN A 134 -8.51 -21.24 -17.25
C GLN A 134 -7.37 -20.99 -18.24
N PHE A 135 -6.20 -20.56 -17.75
CA PHE A 135 -5.02 -20.33 -18.56
C PHE A 135 -4.60 -21.57 -19.37
N LEU A 136 -4.55 -22.74 -18.73
CA LEU A 136 -4.15 -24.00 -19.37
C LEU A 136 -5.17 -24.52 -20.39
N THR A 137 -6.46 -24.19 -20.23
CA THR A 137 -7.52 -24.59 -21.17
C THR A 137 -7.77 -23.59 -22.28
N ALA A 138 -7.25 -22.36 -22.15
CA ALA A 138 -7.36 -21.34 -23.19
C ALA A 138 -6.51 -21.68 -24.42
N LYS A 139 -6.89 -21.13 -25.57
CA LYS A 139 -6.11 -21.26 -26.80
C LYS A 139 -4.69 -20.71 -26.60
N ARG A 140 -3.68 -21.41 -27.11
CA ARG A 140 -2.29 -20.94 -27.05
C ARG A 140 -2.10 -19.67 -27.88
N GLY A 141 -1.15 -18.82 -27.47
CA GLY A 141 -0.78 -17.61 -28.21
C GLY A 141 -1.64 -16.38 -27.95
N GLN A 142 -2.47 -16.37 -26.89
CA GLN A 142 -3.23 -15.17 -26.53
C GLN A 142 -2.28 -14.00 -26.18
N PRO A 143 -2.53 -12.78 -26.72
CA PRO A 143 -1.60 -11.66 -26.58
C PRO A 143 -1.36 -11.25 -25.13
N TYR A 144 -2.37 -11.37 -24.26
CA TYR A 144 -2.31 -10.94 -22.86
C TYR A 144 -2.12 -12.11 -21.88
N ALA A 145 -1.67 -13.26 -22.37
CA ALA A 145 -1.41 -14.46 -21.57
C ALA A 145 -0.46 -14.20 -20.38
N ALA A 146 0.57 -13.36 -20.57
CA ALA A 146 1.53 -13.03 -19.53
C ALA A 146 0.91 -12.28 -18.33
N ALA A 147 -0.12 -11.46 -18.56
CA ALA A 147 -0.86 -10.80 -17.48
C ALA A 147 -1.61 -11.81 -16.61
N VAL A 148 -2.13 -12.88 -17.22
CA VAL A 148 -2.80 -13.97 -16.48
C VAL A 148 -1.80 -14.77 -15.64
N VAL A 149 -0.61 -15.06 -16.19
CA VAL A 149 0.48 -15.68 -15.42
C VAL A 149 0.85 -14.82 -14.21
N ALA A 150 0.89 -13.49 -14.37
CA ALA A 150 1.12 -12.59 -13.25
C ALA A 150 0.02 -12.70 -12.18
N TYR A 151 -1.26 -12.81 -12.56
CA TYR A 151 -2.34 -13.02 -11.60
C TYR A 151 -2.27 -14.36 -10.87
N VAL A 152 -1.87 -15.42 -11.57
CA VAL A 152 -1.63 -16.74 -10.94
C VAL A 152 -0.48 -16.64 -9.93
N ALA A 153 0.65 -16.07 -10.34
CA ALA A 153 1.81 -15.88 -9.47
C ALA A 153 1.46 -15.03 -8.24
N SER A 154 0.79 -13.90 -8.45
CA SER A 154 0.25 -13.04 -7.39
C SER A 154 -0.54 -13.87 -6.36
N ALA A 155 -1.52 -14.65 -6.83
CA ALA A 155 -2.36 -15.44 -5.95
C ALA A 155 -1.60 -16.55 -5.20
N CYS A 156 -0.49 -17.05 -5.72
CA CYS A 156 0.39 -18.02 -5.05
C CYS A 156 1.28 -17.40 -3.97
N PHE A 157 1.63 -16.11 -4.05
CA PHE A 157 2.49 -15.45 -3.06
C PHE A 157 1.75 -15.01 -1.79
N LEU A 158 0.45 -14.71 -1.87
CA LEU A 158 -0.32 -14.35 -0.67
C LEU A 158 -0.31 -15.48 0.39
N PRO A 159 -0.52 -16.77 0.05
CA PRO A 159 -0.37 -17.87 1.00
C PRO A 159 0.98 -17.90 1.72
N VAL A 160 2.08 -17.59 1.04
CA VAL A 160 3.43 -17.52 1.65
C VAL A 160 3.46 -16.42 2.71
N GLY A 161 2.94 -15.23 2.36
CA GLY A 161 2.80 -14.13 3.30
C GLY A 161 1.82 -14.43 4.45
N ALA A 162 0.74 -15.17 4.20
CA ALA A 162 -0.23 -15.56 5.23
C ALA A 162 0.36 -16.54 6.25
N VAL A 163 1.17 -17.50 5.80
CA VAL A 163 1.92 -18.40 6.69
C VAL A 163 2.91 -17.61 7.54
N ALA A 164 3.70 -16.72 6.92
CA ALA A 164 4.60 -15.83 7.65
C ALA A 164 3.83 -14.94 8.66
N GLY A 165 2.67 -14.41 8.26
CA GLY A 165 1.82 -13.60 9.14
C GLY A 165 1.23 -14.37 10.33
N GLY A 166 0.89 -15.65 10.14
CA GLY A 166 0.47 -16.53 11.23
C GLY A 166 1.58 -16.76 12.25
N PHE A 167 2.81 -16.98 11.79
CA PHE A 167 3.97 -17.08 12.68
C PHE A 167 4.26 -15.78 13.42
N LEU A 168 4.17 -14.62 12.74
CA LEU A 168 4.36 -13.32 13.38
C LEU A 168 3.34 -13.05 14.47
N ALA A 169 2.11 -13.55 14.32
CA ALA A 169 1.08 -13.40 15.35
C ALA A 169 1.42 -14.17 16.63
N ALA A 170 2.21 -15.24 16.55
CA ALA A 170 2.60 -16.07 17.69
C ALA A 170 3.91 -15.62 18.36
N GLU A 171 4.51 -14.52 17.87
CA GLU A 171 5.83 -14.01 18.23
C GLU A 171 6.96 -15.03 17.98
N LEU A 172 8.09 -14.55 17.44
CA LEU A 172 9.22 -15.40 17.06
C LEU A 172 10.46 -14.94 17.82
N PRO A 173 11.30 -15.87 18.31
CA PRO A 173 12.43 -15.50 19.14
C PRO A 173 13.55 -14.81 18.34
N GLY A 174 14.18 -13.81 18.96
CA GLY A 174 15.37 -13.12 18.46
C GLY A 174 15.16 -12.48 17.09
N THR A 175 16.17 -12.58 16.21
CA THR A 175 16.13 -11.92 14.89
C THR A 175 15.17 -12.59 13.89
N TRP A 176 14.58 -13.74 14.22
CA TRP A 176 13.61 -14.41 13.34
C TRP A 176 12.33 -13.62 13.16
N HIS A 177 11.88 -12.86 14.17
CA HIS A 177 10.70 -12.01 14.04
C HIS A 177 10.87 -11.03 12.86
N GLU A 178 11.95 -10.26 12.86
CA GLU A 178 12.21 -9.26 11.83
C GLU A 178 12.47 -9.87 10.45
N ARG A 179 13.20 -10.99 10.38
CA ARG A 179 13.40 -11.71 9.11
C ARG A 179 12.08 -12.22 8.52
N VAL A 180 11.19 -12.76 9.35
CA VAL A 180 9.86 -13.22 8.91
C VAL A 180 8.96 -12.03 8.58
N LEU A 181 9.06 -10.90 9.28
CA LEU A 181 8.36 -9.65 8.97
C LEU A 181 8.76 -9.10 7.59
N LEU A 182 10.06 -9.07 7.30
CA LEU A 182 10.58 -8.71 5.98
C LEU A 182 10.09 -9.69 4.91
N ALA A 183 10.17 -11.00 5.16
CA ALA A 183 9.71 -12.02 4.22
C ALA A 183 8.19 -11.94 3.96
N HIS A 184 7.39 -11.69 5.00
CA HIS A 184 5.96 -11.42 4.92
C HIS A 184 5.69 -10.21 4.03
N THR A 185 6.40 -9.10 4.28
CA THR A 185 6.24 -7.85 3.54
C THR A 185 6.64 -8.01 2.07
N VAL A 186 7.78 -8.62 1.78
CA VAL A 186 8.25 -8.90 0.41
C VAL A 186 7.25 -9.80 -0.32
N SER A 187 6.79 -10.88 0.30
CA SER A 187 5.85 -11.81 -0.31
C SER A 187 4.50 -11.14 -0.62
N ASN A 188 3.97 -10.34 0.29
CA ASN A 188 2.66 -9.70 0.11
C ASN A 188 2.70 -8.46 -0.79
N ILE A 189 3.70 -7.58 -0.63
CA ILE A 189 3.79 -6.36 -1.43
C ILE A 189 4.35 -6.66 -2.82
N LEU A 190 5.49 -7.36 -2.92
CA LEU A 190 6.15 -7.58 -4.20
C LEU A 190 5.63 -8.84 -4.91
N GLY A 191 5.29 -9.88 -4.15
CA GLY A 191 4.68 -11.11 -4.66
C GLY A 191 3.19 -10.94 -4.97
N PHE A 192 2.37 -10.62 -3.98
CA PHE A 192 0.94 -10.53 -4.20
C PHE A 192 0.53 -9.24 -4.94
N VAL A 193 0.78 -8.06 -4.39
CA VAL A 193 0.33 -6.78 -4.98
C VAL A 193 1.10 -6.45 -6.26
N GLY A 194 2.43 -6.60 -6.25
CA GLY A 194 3.30 -6.21 -7.35
C GLY A 194 3.02 -6.96 -8.65
N PHE A 195 2.86 -8.29 -8.60
CA PHE A 195 2.48 -9.07 -9.78
C PHE A 195 1.08 -8.70 -10.29
N ALA A 196 0.08 -8.54 -9.41
CA ALA A 196 -1.26 -8.13 -9.82
C ALA A 196 -1.26 -6.73 -10.45
N ALA A 197 -0.48 -5.81 -9.91
CA ALA A 197 -0.34 -4.45 -10.42
C ALA A 197 0.32 -4.46 -11.81
N LEU A 198 1.47 -5.12 -11.97
CA LEU A 198 2.18 -5.20 -13.25
C LEU A 198 1.33 -5.89 -14.33
N GLY A 199 0.69 -7.01 -13.98
CA GLY A 199 -0.21 -7.74 -14.86
C GLY A 199 -1.39 -6.87 -15.31
N SER A 200 -1.98 -6.10 -14.41
CA SER A 200 -3.07 -5.18 -14.75
C SER A 200 -2.60 -4.00 -15.61
N LEU A 201 -1.48 -3.39 -15.26
CA LEU A 201 -0.96 -2.22 -15.97
C LEU A 201 -0.50 -2.53 -17.39
N SER A 202 -0.09 -3.77 -17.68
CA SER A 202 0.26 -4.21 -19.04
C SER A 202 -0.80 -3.85 -20.09
N VAL A 203 -2.08 -3.87 -19.70
CA VAL A 203 -3.22 -3.53 -20.56
C VAL A 203 -3.87 -2.22 -20.13
N LEU A 204 -4.10 -2.06 -18.82
CA LEU A 204 -4.89 -0.95 -18.32
C LEU A 204 -4.19 0.40 -18.43
N TYR A 205 -2.86 0.44 -18.45
CA TYR A 205 -2.14 1.70 -18.60
C TYR A 205 -2.56 2.41 -19.90
N ALA A 206 -2.47 1.71 -21.03
CA ALA A 206 -2.87 2.25 -22.33
C ALA A 206 -4.38 2.51 -22.42
N ALA A 207 -5.21 1.68 -21.79
CA ALA A 207 -6.65 1.88 -21.74
C ALA A 207 -7.02 3.18 -20.98
N THR A 208 -6.42 3.40 -19.82
CA THR A 208 -6.65 4.59 -18.99
C THR A 208 -6.13 5.86 -19.67
N TRP A 209 -4.93 5.80 -20.26
CA TRP A 209 -4.33 6.91 -21.00
C TRP A 209 -4.94 7.11 -22.40
N ARG A 210 -5.83 6.22 -22.84
CA ARG A 210 -6.44 6.20 -24.18
C ARG A 210 -5.39 6.34 -25.29
N THR A 211 -4.39 5.47 -25.23
CA THR A 211 -3.23 5.42 -26.14
C THR A 211 -2.89 3.98 -26.52
N ARG A 212 -1.84 3.78 -27.32
CA ARG A 212 -1.28 2.46 -27.67
C ARG A 212 0.13 2.35 -27.10
N LEU A 213 0.49 1.17 -26.60
CA LEU A 213 1.87 0.91 -26.20
C LEU A 213 2.73 0.62 -27.43
N PRO A 214 3.95 1.17 -27.51
CA PRO A 214 4.86 0.92 -28.62
C PRO A 214 5.37 -0.52 -28.66
N TYR A 215 5.42 -1.21 -27.52
CA TYR A 215 5.84 -2.61 -27.39
C TYR A 215 5.31 -3.20 -26.08
N ASP A 216 5.26 -4.52 -26.00
CA ASP A 216 4.86 -5.28 -24.81
C ASP A 216 6.02 -6.16 -24.31
N HIS A 217 6.45 -5.90 -23.08
CA HIS A 217 7.51 -6.64 -22.40
C HIS A 217 7.02 -7.37 -21.14
N THR A 218 5.71 -7.51 -20.99
CA THR A 218 5.08 -8.08 -19.80
C THR A 218 5.60 -9.48 -19.49
N ARG A 219 5.76 -10.34 -20.50
CA ARG A 219 6.27 -11.71 -20.31
C ARG A 219 7.67 -11.76 -19.67
N TYR A 220 8.56 -10.87 -20.09
CA TYR A 220 9.93 -10.82 -19.59
C TYR A 220 9.98 -10.24 -18.19
N SER A 221 9.17 -9.21 -17.95
CA SER A 221 9.02 -8.56 -16.65
C SER A 221 8.50 -9.55 -15.60
N VAL A 222 7.44 -10.30 -15.93
CA VAL A 222 6.87 -11.34 -15.06
C VAL A 222 7.88 -12.46 -14.81
N GLY A 223 8.59 -12.92 -15.85
CA GLY A 223 9.64 -13.93 -15.69
C GLY A 223 10.78 -13.47 -14.77
N LEU A 224 11.22 -12.21 -14.92
CA LEU A 224 12.25 -11.63 -14.08
C LEU A 224 11.78 -11.44 -12.63
N MET A 225 10.53 -11.03 -12.41
CA MET A 225 9.94 -10.95 -11.06
C MET A 225 9.86 -12.33 -10.38
N LEU A 226 9.52 -13.38 -11.14
CA LEU A 226 9.47 -14.76 -10.62
C LEU A 226 10.85 -15.24 -10.17
N PHE A 227 11.91 -14.79 -10.82
CA PHE A 227 13.29 -15.08 -10.44
C PHE A 227 13.78 -14.18 -9.29
N ALA A 228 13.46 -12.89 -9.34
CA ALA A 228 13.90 -11.90 -8.35
C ALA A 228 13.37 -12.19 -6.95
N LEU A 229 12.10 -12.60 -6.80
CA LEU A 229 11.51 -12.80 -5.46
C LEU A 229 12.19 -13.90 -4.63
N PRO A 230 12.44 -15.12 -5.14
CA PRO A 230 13.22 -16.12 -4.42
C PRO A 230 14.61 -15.62 -4.02
N VAL A 231 15.27 -14.80 -4.85
CA VAL A 231 16.57 -14.21 -4.51
C VAL A 231 16.44 -13.23 -3.35
N ILE A 232 15.44 -12.34 -3.36
CA ILE A 232 15.18 -11.41 -2.25
C ILE A 232 14.90 -12.19 -0.96
N LEU A 233 13.99 -13.15 -1.00
CA LEU A 233 13.62 -13.97 0.16
C LEU A 233 14.82 -14.78 0.68
N GLY A 234 15.62 -15.36 -0.21
CA GLY A 234 16.85 -16.06 0.16
C GLY A 234 17.85 -15.13 0.85
N GLY A 235 18.01 -13.90 0.36
CA GLY A 235 18.82 -12.87 1.01
C GLY A 235 18.30 -12.50 2.40
N VAL A 236 16.99 -12.26 2.54
CA VAL A 236 16.35 -11.94 3.83
C VAL A 236 16.54 -13.07 4.85
N PHE A 237 16.26 -14.32 4.47
CA PHE A 237 16.41 -15.45 5.39
C PHE A 237 17.87 -15.73 5.77
N ALA A 238 18.80 -15.48 4.85
CA ALA A 238 20.24 -15.60 5.09
C ALA A 238 20.84 -14.37 5.80
N ASP A 239 20.04 -13.36 6.14
CA ASP A 239 20.50 -12.04 6.63
C ASP A 239 21.54 -11.36 5.72
N ASN A 240 21.51 -11.70 4.44
CA ASN A 240 22.49 -11.26 3.48
C ASN A 240 21.95 -10.10 2.66
N GLY A 241 22.29 -8.89 3.11
CA GLY A 241 21.97 -7.63 2.46
C GLY A 241 22.33 -7.55 0.97
N TYR A 242 23.48 -8.08 0.55
CA TYR A 242 23.90 -8.04 -0.85
C TYR A 242 23.02 -8.91 -1.75
N ILE A 243 22.65 -10.11 -1.28
CA ILE A 243 21.75 -11.00 -2.02
C ILE A 243 20.35 -10.38 -2.10
N ALA A 244 19.85 -9.85 -0.98
CA ALA A 244 18.56 -9.17 -0.92
C ALA A 244 18.52 -7.97 -1.88
N ALA A 245 19.54 -7.11 -1.85
CA ALA A 245 19.69 -5.96 -2.73
C ALA A 245 19.81 -6.38 -4.20
N GLY A 246 20.58 -7.42 -4.51
CA GLY A 246 20.67 -7.97 -5.87
C GLY A 246 19.31 -8.41 -6.41
N GLY A 247 18.52 -9.12 -5.60
CA GLY A 247 17.15 -9.47 -5.93
C GLY A 247 16.24 -8.24 -6.12
N LEU A 248 16.36 -7.22 -5.26
CA LEU A 248 15.60 -5.97 -5.39
C LEU A 248 15.95 -5.21 -6.68
N VAL A 249 17.22 -5.16 -7.06
CA VAL A 249 17.66 -4.56 -8.34
C VAL A 249 17.04 -5.29 -9.53
N LEU A 250 17.03 -6.64 -9.53
CA LEU A 250 16.36 -7.41 -10.58
C LEU A 250 14.86 -7.11 -10.64
N TYR A 251 14.21 -6.96 -9.48
CA TYR A 251 12.79 -6.60 -9.40
C TYR A 251 12.54 -5.17 -9.92
N ILE A 252 13.40 -4.20 -9.60
CA ILE A 252 13.34 -2.83 -10.13
C ILE A 252 13.46 -2.86 -11.66
N LEU A 253 14.43 -3.57 -12.21
CA LEU A 253 14.62 -3.71 -13.65
C LEU A 253 13.37 -4.30 -14.33
N ALA A 254 12.71 -5.28 -13.69
CA ALA A 254 11.47 -5.84 -14.20
C ALA A 254 10.33 -4.82 -14.32
N TRP A 255 10.30 -3.80 -13.46
CA TRP A 255 9.33 -2.68 -13.55
C TRP A 255 9.77 -1.59 -14.53
N LEU A 256 11.05 -1.26 -14.60
CA LEU A 256 11.56 -0.20 -15.47
C LEU A 256 11.35 -0.50 -16.96
N VAL A 257 11.45 -1.77 -17.36
CA VAL A 257 11.28 -2.20 -18.76
C VAL A 257 9.88 -1.81 -19.33
N PRO A 258 8.74 -2.22 -18.74
CA PRO A 258 7.43 -1.80 -19.20
C PRO A 258 7.15 -0.32 -18.91
N MET A 259 7.70 0.25 -17.83
CA MET A 259 7.59 1.68 -17.56
C MET A 259 8.19 2.54 -18.67
N GLY A 260 9.25 2.09 -19.36
CA GLY A 260 9.75 2.78 -20.55
C GLY A 260 8.69 2.89 -21.67
N ALA A 261 7.88 1.85 -21.85
CA ALA A 261 6.81 1.82 -22.86
C ALA A 261 5.70 2.80 -22.49
N TRP A 262 5.32 2.75 -21.21
CA TRP A 262 4.33 3.61 -20.60
C TRP A 262 4.74 5.07 -20.67
N MET A 263 6.00 5.39 -20.35
CA MET A 263 6.54 6.75 -20.42
C MET A 263 6.49 7.32 -21.83
N ARG A 264 6.94 6.55 -22.84
CA ARG A 264 6.84 6.96 -24.25
C ARG A 264 5.40 7.21 -24.67
N ALA A 265 4.49 6.31 -24.29
CA ALA A 265 3.07 6.47 -24.59
C ALA A 265 2.49 7.72 -23.91
N SER A 266 2.89 8.01 -22.67
CA SER A 266 2.44 9.18 -21.92
C SER A 266 2.99 10.49 -22.47
N ILE A 267 4.26 10.54 -22.87
CA ILE A 267 4.85 11.70 -23.56
C ILE A 267 4.06 12.00 -24.84
N SER A 268 3.71 10.98 -25.62
CA SER A 268 2.93 11.16 -26.85
C SER A 268 1.52 11.72 -26.59
N VAL A 269 0.91 11.36 -25.45
CA VAL A 269 -0.39 11.91 -25.03
C VAL A 269 -0.22 13.35 -24.53
N LEU A 270 0.83 13.65 -23.78
CA LEU A 270 1.11 14.98 -23.25
C LEU A 270 1.40 16.03 -24.34
N ALA A 271 1.90 15.60 -25.50
CA ALA A 271 2.05 16.49 -26.66
C ALA A 271 0.69 16.98 -27.23
N ALA A 272 -0.38 16.21 -27.03
CA ALA A 272 -1.74 16.59 -27.43
C ALA A 272 -2.79 16.03 -26.44
N PRO A 273 -2.92 16.60 -25.23
CA PRO A 273 -3.63 15.95 -24.12
C PRO A 273 -5.13 15.77 -24.34
N ARG A 274 -5.81 16.79 -24.89
CA ARG A 274 -7.28 16.88 -24.96
C ARG A 274 -7.91 16.59 -23.59
N ASP A 275 -8.91 15.70 -23.52
CA ASP A 275 -9.56 15.26 -22.29
C ASP A 275 -8.89 14.05 -21.61
N ARG A 276 -7.70 13.62 -22.07
CA ARG A 276 -7.06 12.35 -21.63
C ARG A 276 -6.37 12.44 -20.27
N VAL A 277 -5.92 13.63 -19.89
CA VAL A 277 -5.19 13.84 -18.64
C VAL A 277 -6.18 14.27 -17.54
N GLY A 278 -6.53 13.32 -16.69
CA GLY A 278 -7.31 13.53 -15.47
C GLY A 278 -6.76 12.69 -14.32
N PHE A 279 -7.51 12.62 -13.21
CA PHE A 279 -7.08 11.91 -11.99
C PHE A 279 -6.57 10.49 -12.26
N SER A 280 -7.34 9.68 -12.99
CA SER A 280 -7.02 8.28 -13.25
C SER A 280 -5.69 8.10 -13.99
N ALA A 281 -5.47 8.87 -15.07
CA ALA A 281 -4.24 8.83 -15.85
C ALA A 281 -3.03 9.29 -15.02
N ALA A 282 -3.16 10.39 -14.27
CA ALA A 282 -2.11 10.93 -13.43
C ALA A 282 -1.73 9.96 -12.28
N ALA A 283 -2.73 9.41 -11.58
CA ALA A 283 -2.52 8.45 -10.50
C ALA A 283 -1.85 7.16 -10.99
N VAL A 284 -2.35 6.58 -12.09
CA VAL A 284 -1.76 5.38 -12.72
C VAL A 284 -0.35 5.64 -13.23
N GLY A 285 -0.07 6.84 -13.75
CA GLY A 285 1.26 7.24 -14.21
C GLY A 285 2.27 7.41 -13.08
N THR A 286 1.83 7.88 -11.91
CA THR A 286 2.72 8.26 -10.80
C THR A 286 2.93 7.12 -9.80
N ALA A 287 1.95 6.23 -9.61
CA ALA A 287 2.04 5.16 -8.61
C ALA A 287 3.28 4.25 -8.77
N PRO A 288 3.67 3.79 -9.98
CA PRO A 288 4.87 2.98 -10.15
C PRO A 288 6.16 3.70 -9.75
N LEU A 289 6.21 5.04 -9.79
CA LEU A 289 7.37 5.81 -9.37
C LEU A 289 7.60 5.72 -7.86
N TRP A 290 6.51 5.73 -7.06
CA TRP A 290 6.60 5.51 -5.61
C TRP A 290 7.09 4.10 -5.27
N LEU A 291 6.65 3.09 -6.02
CA LEU A 291 7.16 1.74 -5.85
C LEU A 291 8.67 1.68 -6.15
N VAL A 292 9.10 2.18 -7.31
CA VAL A 292 10.53 2.16 -7.69
C VAL A 292 11.39 2.94 -6.70
N GLY A 293 10.96 4.13 -6.27
CA GLY A 293 11.68 4.91 -5.27
C GLY A 293 11.81 4.17 -3.93
N SER A 294 10.72 3.54 -3.47
CA SER A 294 10.73 2.73 -2.23
C SER A 294 11.65 1.52 -2.35
N LEU A 295 11.69 0.87 -3.52
CA LEU A 295 12.58 -0.27 -3.77
C LEU A 295 14.06 0.13 -3.84
N ILE A 296 14.37 1.28 -4.44
CA ILE A 296 15.73 1.83 -4.45
C ILE A 296 16.18 2.10 -3.02
N TYR A 297 15.34 2.75 -2.22
CA TYR A 297 15.61 3.00 -0.81
C TYR A 297 15.90 1.70 -0.05
N ILE A 298 15.02 0.69 -0.14
CA ILE A 298 15.23 -0.60 0.55
C ILE A 298 16.50 -1.31 0.03
N ALA A 299 16.82 -1.22 -1.27
CA ALA A 299 18.02 -1.83 -1.81
C ALA A 299 19.30 -1.19 -1.24
N VAL A 300 19.31 0.13 -1.04
CA VAL A 300 20.41 0.84 -0.38
C VAL A 300 20.51 0.45 1.08
N GLU A 301 19.38 0.45 1.80
CA GLU A 301 19.30 0.04 3.21
C GLU A 301 19.76 -1.40 3.43
N ALA A 302 19.41 -2.31 2.52
CA ALA A 302 19.84 -3.70 2.57
C ALA A 302 21.36 -3.85 2.41
N VAL A 303 22.00 -3.03 1.57
CA VAL A 303 23.46 -3.02 1.46
C VAL A 303 24.11 -2.41 2.69
N ALA A 304 23.55 -1.31 3.20
CA ALA A 304 24.07 -0.59 4.36
C ALA A 304 24.05 -1.44 5.65
N HIS A 305 22.98 -2.23 5.84
CA HIS A 305 22.76 -3.07 7.02
C HIS A 305 23.00 -4.56 6.73
N HIS A 306 24.04 -4.88 5.95
CA HIS A 306 24.38 -6.27 5.67
C HIS A 306 24.70 -7.05 6.96
N GLY A 307 24.02 -8.17 7.18
CA GLY A 307 24.15 -8.98 8.40
C GLY A 307 23.27 -8.50 9.56
N GLU A 308 22.58 -7.37 9.40
CA GLU A 308 21.74 -6.73 10.41
C GLU A 308 20.44 -6.21 9.76
N LEU A 309 19.80 -7.00 8.90
CA LEU A 309 18.64 -6.52 8.12
C LEU A 309 17.45 -6.11 8.99
N TYR A 310 17.44 -6.51 10.26
CA TYR A 310 16.48 -6.05 11.25
C TYR A 310 16.55 -4.53 11.51
N GLN A 311 17.64 -3.84 11.15
CA GLN A 311 17.75 -2.38 11.26
C GLN A 311 16.94 -1.62 10.17
N ILE A 312 16.52 -2.31 9.10
CA ILE A 312 15.89 -1.68 7.94
C ILE A 312 14.51 -1.14 8.31
N SER A 313 14.34 0.18 8.16
CA SER A 313 13.04 0.83 8.27
C SER A 313 12.24 0.67 6.97
N LEU A 314 11.05 0.08 7.05
CA LEU A 314 10.21 -0.13 5.87
C LEU A 314 9.51 1.17 5.41
N PRO A 315 9.57 1.55 4.12
CA PRO A 315 8.89 2.72 3.56
C PRO A 315 7.38 2.45 3.35
N THR A 316 6.70 1.96 4.39
CA THR A 316 5.33 1.46 4.36
C THR A 316 4.35 2.50 3.83
N ASN A 317 4.44 3.75 4.28
CA ASN A 317 3.54 4.82 3.83
C ASN A 317 3.73 5.15 2.34
N ALA A 318 4.98 5.20 1.86
CA ALA A 318 5.29 5.45 0.46
C ALA A 318 4.67 4.38 -0.45
N VAL A 319 4.78 3.11 -0.05
CA VAL A 319 4.23 1.97 -0.79
C VAL A 319 2.71 1.92 -0.69
N LEU A 320 2.13 2.05 0.50
CA LEU A 320 0.68 1.89 0.67
C LEU A 320 -0.10 3.06 0.08
N VAL A 321 0.33 4.30 0.34
CA VAL A 321 -0.36 5.51 -0.11
C VAL A 321 0.03 5.86 -1.54
N GLY A 322 1.33 5.98 -1.79
CA GLY A 322 1.88 6.44 -3.07
C GLY A 322 1.76 5.43 -4.21
N PHE A 323 1.88 4.14 -3.89
CA PHE A 323 1.71 3.06 -4.87
C PHE A 323 0.34 2.38 -4.78
N ALA A 324 0.06 1.59 -3.75
CA ALA A 324 -1.08 0.67 -3.75
C ALA A 324 -2.45 1.39 -3.78
N ALA A 325 -2.69 2.34 -2.86
CA ALA A 325 -3.95 3.08 -2.77
C ALA A 325 -4.15 4.01 -3.96
N GLN A 326 -3.11 4.77 -4.33
CA GLN A 326 -3.13 5.63 -5.51
C GLN A 326 -3.41 4.83 -6.79
N LEU A 327 -2.74 3.69 -6.99
CA LEU A 327 -2.95 2.83 -8.14
C LEU A 327 -4.36 2.25 -8.17
N LEU A 328 -4.82 1.67 -7.05
CA LEU A 328 -6.14 1.06 -6.96
C LEU A 328 -7.23 2.10 -7.26
N ILE A 329 -7.21 3.24 -6.58
CA ILE A 329 -8.20 4.30 -6.76
C ILE A 329 -8.10 4.92 -8.15
N GLY A 330 -6.89 5.11 -8.68
CA GLY A 330 -6.65 5.57 -10.04
C GLY A 330 -7.26 4.64 -11.09
N VAL A 331 -6.96 3.35 -11.03
CA VAL A 331 -7.49 2.32 -11.93
C VAL A 331 -9.02 2.24 -11.82
N MET A 332 -9.55 2.16 -10.60
CA MET A 332 -10.99 2.02 -10.35
C MET A 332 -11.80 3.23 -10.85
N SER A 333 -11.21 4.43 -10.81
CA SER A 333 -11.83 5.65 -11.35
C SER A 333 -12.06 5.59 -12.86
N SER A 334 -11.34 4.76 -13.61
CA SER A 334 -11.56 4.53 -15.05
C SER A 334 -12.32 3.23 -15.34
N LEU A 335 -12.07 2.17 -14.58
CA LEU A 335 -12.68 0.86 -14.80
C LEU A 335 -14.16 0.81 -14.45
N LEU A 336 -14.57 1.41 -13.33
CA LEU A 336 -15.97 1.31 -12.89
C LEU A 336 -16.94 1.90 -13.92
N PRO A 337 -16.74 3.14 -14.43
CA PRO A 337 -17.63 3.70 -15.45
C PRO A 337 -17.64 2.90 -16.74
N SER A 338 -16.46 2.44 -17.20
CA SER A 338 -16.30 1.74 -18.48
C SER A 338 -16.90 0.33 -18.46
N THR A 339 -16.84 -0.37 -17.33
CA THR A 339 -17.45 -1.70 -17.18
C THR A 339 -18.96 -1.65 -17.04
N MET A 340 -19.52 -0.59 -16.46
CA MET A 340 -20.96 -0.38 -16.42
C MET A 340 -21.53 -0.09 -17.83
N GLY A 341 -20.75 0.59 -18.67
CA GLY A 341 -21.10 0.86 -20.08
C GLY A 341 -22.16 1.95 -20.24
N GLY A 342 -22.96 1.89 -21.31
CA GLY A 342 -23.99 2.89 -21.58
C GLY A 342 -23.62 3.98 -22.60
N GLY A 343 -22.61 3.72 -23.42
CA GLY A 343 -22.16 4.63 -24.48
C GLY A 343 -21.21 5.75 -24.00
N PRO A 344 -20.55 6.46 -24.94
CA PRO A 344 -19.47 7.39 -24.61
C PRO A 344 -19.89 8.54 -23.69
N GLY A 345 -21.09 9.10 -23.90
CA GLY A 345 -21.59 10.23 -23.10
C GLY A 345 -21.88 9.86 -21.64
N ALA A 346 -22.48 8.70 -21.40
CA ALA A 346 -22.76 8.23 -20.04
C ALA A 346 -21.47 7.89 -19.29
N VAL A 347 -20.56 7.13 -19.91
CA VAL A 347 -19.26 6.77 -19.33
C VAL A 347 -18.44 8.02 -19.01
N ARG A 348 -18.41 9.00 -19.92
CA ARG A 348 -17.73 10.28 -19.70
C ARG A 348 -18.31 11.05 -18.52
N THR A 349 -19.64 11.10 -18.39
CA THR A 349 -20.32 11.78 -17.28
C THR A 349 -19.99 11.14 -15.93
N GLY A 350 -20.01 9.79 -15.86
CA GLY A 350 -19.58 9.07 -14.66
C GLY A 350 -18.11 9.30 -14.33
N THR A 351 -17.24 9.30 -15.34
CA THR A 351 -15.79 9.50 -15.19
C THR A 351 -15.46 10.92 -14.72
N ASP A 352 -16.10 11.96 -15.28
CA ASP A 352 -15.90 13.35 -14.85
C ASP A 352 -16.37 13.57 -13.40
N MET A 353 -17.49 12.96 -13.01
CA MET A 353 -17.98 13.01 -11.64
C MET A 353 -17.01 12.38 -10.64
N ILE A 354 -16.47 11.20 -10.94
CA ILE A 354 -15.46 10.54 -10.09
C ILE A 354 -14.15 11.34 -10.09
N GLY A 355 -13.80 11.94 -11.23
CA GLY A 355 -12.62 12.77 -11.45
C GLY A 355 -12.75 14.22 -10.96
N ARG A 356 -13.79 14.56 -10.20
CA ARG A 356 -13.95 15.90 -9.62
C ARG A 356 -12.74 16.30 -8.78
N ALA A 357 -12.28 17.54 -8.99
CA ALA A 357 -11.03 18.07 -8.43
C ALA A 357 -9.83 17.13 -8.63
N GLY A 358 -9.81 16.39 -9.74
CA GLY A 358 -8.92 15.25 -9.94
C GLY A 358 -7.44 15.59 -9.86
N LEU A 359 -6.97 16.59 -10.61
CA LEU A 359 -5.54 16.94 -10.61
C LEU A 359 -5.12 17.67 -9.32
N PHE A 360 -6.07 18.34 -8.64
CA PHE A 360 -5.86 18.91 -7.31
C PHE A 360 -5.64 17.79 -6.29
N ARG A 361 -6.53 16.79 -6.25
CA ARG A 361 -6.40 15.61 -5.39
C ARG A 361 -5.10 14.86 -5.67
N TRP A 362 -4.76 14.63 -6.93
CA TRP A 362 -3.49 14.01 -7.30
C TRP A 362 -2.28 14.78 -6.76
N THR A 363 -2.32 16.11 -6.81
CA THR A 363 -1.25 16.96 -6.26
C THR A 363 -1.15 16.82 -4.73
N LEU A 364 -2.29 16.84 -4.03
CA LEU A 364 -2.32 16.64 -2.57
C LEU A 364 -1.84 15.25 -2.15
N ILE A 365 -2.18 14.20 -2.91
CA ILE A 365 -1.71 12.83 -2.63
C ILE A 365 -0.18 12.79 -2.67
N ASN A 366 0.43 13.22 -3.77
CA ASN A 366 1.87 13.05 -3.98
C ASN A 366 2.69 14.09 -3.22
N GLY A 367 2.31 15.37 -3.28
CA GLY A 367 3.00 16.43 -2.57
C GLY A 367 2.78 16.37 -1.06
N GLY A 368 1.56 16.07 -0.60
CA GLY A 368 1.27 15.85 0.81
C GLY A 368 2.00 14.62 1.35
N LEU A 369 2.07 13.51 0.59
CA LEU A 369 2.86 12.35 0.99
C LEU A 369 4.37 12.66 1.05
N ALA A 370 4.91 13.40 0.09
CA ALA A 370 6.32 13.81 0.13
C ALA A 370 6.62 14.66 1.37
N ILE A 371 5.77 15.65 1.69
CA ILE A 371 5.93 16.45 2.91
C ILE A 371 5.81 15.58 4.15
N TRP A 372 4.83 14.69 4.22
CA TRP A 372 4.64 13.77 5.33
C TRP A 372 5.89 12.91 5.58
N LEU A 373 6.52 12.40 4.52
CA LEU A 373 7.72 11.57 4.64
C LEU A 373 9.00 12.36 4.99
N LEU A 374 9.04 13.66 4.72
CA LEU A 374 10.26 14.48 4.83
C LEU A 374 10.25 15.45 6.03
N THR A 375 9.11 15.63 6.69
CA THR A 375 8.97 16.61 7.78
C THR A 375 9.30 16.01 9.15
N ASP A 376 10.09 16.76 9.92
CA ASP A 376 10.33 16.48 11.34
C ASP A 376 9.28 17.14 12.25
N ASN A 377 8.58 18.17 11.76
CA ASN A 377 7.51 18.83 12.50
C ASN A 377 6.25 17.94 12.60
N SER A 378 5.83 17.61 13.83
CA SER A 378 4.69 16.73 14.13
C SER A 378 3.35 17.26 13.58
N TRP A 379 3.05 18.54 13.75
CA TRP A 379 1.79 19.13 13.25
C TRP A 379 1.74 19.20 11.73
N LEU A 380 2.85 19.58 11.10
CA LEU A 380 2.98 19.54 9.64
C LEU A 380 2.79 18.11 9.12
N ARG A 381 3.34 17.12 9.82
CA ARG A 381 3.14 15.69 9.53
C ARG A 381 1.67 15.31 9.54
N VAL A 382 0.93 15.73 10.57
CA VAL A 382 -0.52 15.47 10.70
C VAL A 382 -1.27 16.12 9.52
N VAL A 383 -1.09 17.41 9.27
CA VAL A 383 -1.77 18.13 8.19
C VAL A 383 -1.45 17.52 6.82
N ALA A 384 -0.19 17.21 6.54
CA ALA A 384 0.24 16.60 5.29
C ALA A 384 -0.36 15.20 5.09
N SER A 385 -0.44 14.40 6.15
CA SER A 385 -1.09 13.09 6.12
C SER A 385 -2.60 13.20 5.83
N LEU A 386 -3.28 14.17 6.44
CA LEU A 386 -4.71 14.44 6.22
C LEU A 386 -4.99 14.91 4.80
N LEU A 387 -4.14 15.76 4.21
CA LEU A 387 -4.28 16.19 2.83
C LEU A 387 -4.09 15.03 1.86
N SER A 388 -3.09 14.17 2.08
CA SER A 388 -2.82 13.03 1.21
C SER A 388 -3.90 11.95 1.31
N ILE A 389 -4.22 11.49 2.53
CA ILE A 389 -5.23 10.46 2.78
C ILE A 389 -6.63 10.98 2.47
N GLY A 390 -6.95 12.23 2.84
CA GLY A 390 -8.23 12.85 2.54
C GLY A 390 -8.50 12.96 1.04
N ALA A 391 -7.47 13.26 0.25
CA ALA A 391 -7.57 13.26 -1.21
C ALA A 391 -7.85 11.86 -1.79
N LEU A 392 -7.32 10.78 -1.20
CA LEU A 392 -7.71 9.41 -1.56
C LEU A 392 -9.15 9.09 -1.11
N ALA A 393 -9.47 9.39 0.16
CA ALA A 393 -10.76 9.10 0.79
C ALA A 393 -11.95 9.75 0.07
N ALA A 394 -11.75 10.91 -0.58
CA ALA A 394 -12.76 11.55 -1.42
C ALA A 394 -13.30 10.64 -2.54
N PHE A 395 -12.58 9.58 -2.94
CA PHE A 395 -13.08 8.57 -3.88
C PHE A 395 -14.33 7.85 -3.37
N VAL A 396 -14.43 7.59 -2.06
CA VAL A 396 -15.53 6.82 -1.45
C VAL A 396 -16.90 7.47 -1.71
N PRO A 397 -17.12 8.76 -1.43
CA PRO A 397 -18.39 9.43 -1.77
C PRO A 397 -18.52 9.74 -3.28
N LEU A 398 -17.42 10.00 -3.99
CA LEU A 398 -17.48 10.31 -5.43
C LEU A 398 -17.87 9.11 -6.30
N MET A 399 -17.54 7.89 -5.88
CA MET A 399 -17.89 6.66 -6.58
C MET A 399 -19.41 6.46 -6.75
N PRO A 400 -20.26 6.44 -5.69
CA PRO A 400 -21.71 6.31 -5.85
C PRO A 400 -22.33 7.52 -6.56
N LEU A 401 -21.77 8.72 -6.41
CA LEU A 401 -22.21 9.91 -7.15
C LEU A 401 -21.95 9.77 -8.66
N GLY A 402 -20.79 9.23 -9.04
CA GLY A 402 -20.45 8.93 -10.43
C GLY A 402 -21.37 7.89 -11.04
N VAL A 403 -21.62 6.80 -10.31
CA VAL A 403 -22.57 5.77 -10.73
C VAL A 403 -23.98 6.34 -10.90
N LYS A 404 -24.43 7.19 -9.98
CA LYS A 404 -25.73 7.88 -10.07
C LYS A 404 -25.80 8.77 -11.31
N ALA A 405 -24.80 9.62 -11.53
CA ALA A 405 -24.76 10.53 -12.67
C ALA A 405 -24.77 9.80 -14.01
N GLN A 406 -24.00 8.71 -14.13
CA GLN A 406 -24.00 7.87 -15.34
C GLN A 406 -25.36 7.18 -15.55
N ARG A 407 -26.01 6.72 -14.48
CA ARG A 407 -27.35 6.12 -14.55
C ARG A 407 -28.41 7.14 -14.97
N GLU A 408 -28.33 8.38 -14.52
CA GLU A 408 -29.25 9.45 -14.92
C GLU A 408 -29.17 9.75 -16.41
N VAL A 409 -27.97 9.74 -17.00
CA VAL A 409 -27.79 9.87 -18.46
C VAL A 409 -28.41 8.68 -19.19
N LEU A 410 -28.19 7.45 -18.71
CA LEU A 410 -28.79 6.24 -19.29
C LEU A 410 -30.33 6.27 -19.26
N MET A 411 -30.88 6.85 -18.20
CA MET A 411 -32.33 6.99 -18.00
C MET A 411 -32.89 8.27 -18.64
N LYS A 412 -32.09 9.00 -19.44
CA LYS A 412 -32.45 10.27 -20.09
C LYS A 412 -32.97 11.34 -19.11
N LYS A 413 -32.53 11.29 -17.85
CA LYS A 413 -32.86 12.28 -16.80
C LYS A 413 -31.85 13.42 -16.71
N ARG A 414 -30.72 13.27 -17.41
CA ARG A 414 -29.59 14.21 -17.42
C ARG A 414 -28.93 14.18 -18.78
N ASP A 415 -28.53 15.33 -19.28
CA ASP A 415 -27.75 15.41 -20.50
C ASP A 415 -26.30 14.97 -20.28
N PRO A 416 -25.69 14.25 -21.24
CA PRO A 416 -24.30 13.87 -21.16
C PRO A 416 -23.39 15.09 -21.07
N ILE A 417 -22.38 15.04 -20.20
CA ILE A 417 -21.34 16.06 -20.16
C ILE A 417 -20.58 16.09 -21.50
N GLU A 418 -20.27 17.27 -22.00
CA GLU A 418 -19.47 17.45 -23.21
C GLU A 418 -17.97 17.13 -22.96
N PRO A 419 -17.23 16.68 -23.99
CA PRO A 419 -15.79 16.48 -23.86
C PRO A 419 -15.07 17.79 -23.53
N VAL A 420 -14.18 17.75 -22.53
CA VAL A 420 -13.34 18.91 -22.21
C VAL A 420 -12.27 19.06 -23.30
N THR A 421 -11.95 20.29 -23.70
CA THR A 421 -10.97 20.54 -24.77
C THR A 421 -9.52 20.46 -24.29
N ALA A 422 -9.28 20.69 -22.99
CA ALA A 422 -7.95 20.65 -22.38
C ALA A 422 -7.98 20.13 -20.93
N PRO A 423 -6.84 19.63 -20.39
CA PRO A 423 -6.73 19.25 -18.99
C PRO A 423 -6.85 20.47 -18.07
N ARG A 424 -7.41 20.26 -16.87
CA ARG A 424 -7.60 21.33 -15.86
C ARG A 424 -6.32 21.56 -15.05
N TYR A 425 -5.23 22.00 -15.70
CA TYR A 425 -3.92 22.19 -15.04
C TYR A 425 -3.92 23.23 -13.91
N ASN A 426 -4.85 24.18 -13.94
CA ASN A 426 -5.09 25.11 -12.83
C ASN A 426 -5.35 24.40 -11.48
N GLN A 427 -5.88 23.18 -11.50
CA GLN A 427 -6.05 22.37 -10.30
C GLN A 427 -4.71 21.91 -9.70
N VAL A 428 -3.69 21.68 -10.53
CA VAL A 428 -2.32 21.39 -10.06
C VAL A 428 -1.75 22.62 -9.38
N THR A 429 -1.85 23.79 -10.02
CA THR A 429 -1.43 25.06 -9.45
C THR A 429 -2.10 25.34 -8.10
N ALA A 430 -3.41 25.11 -8.00
CA ALA A 430 -4.15 25.24 -6.75
C ALA A 430 -3.65 24.26 -5.67
N GLY A 431 -3.36 23.02 -6.05
CA GLY A 431 -2.81 22.01 -5.14
C GLY A 431 -1.43 22.41 -4.61
N ILE A 432 -0.54 22.86 -5.50
CA ILE A 432 0.79 23.37 -5.13
C ILE A 432 0.66 24.58 -4.21
N ALA A 433 -0.24 25.52 -4.51
CA ALA A 433 -0.46 26.70 -3.68
C ALA A 433 -0.92 26.34 -2.26
N VAL A 434 -1.81 25.35 -2.11
CA VAL A 434 -2.24 24.84 -0.78
C VAL A 434 -1.05 24.22 -0.04
N LEU A 435 -0.27 23.37 -0.70
CA LEU A 435 0.89 22.73 -0.08
C LEU A 435 1.97 23.75 0.32
N ALA A 436 2.23 24.73 -0.54
CA ALA A 436 3.18 25.81 -0.27
C ALA A 436 2.72 26.70 0.90
N LEU A 437 1.42 27.02 0.96
CA LEU A 437 0.83 27.77 2.08
C LEU A 437 0.98 26.99 3.40
N VAL A 438 0.70 25.69 3.39
CA VAL A 438 0.89 24.83 4.57
C VAL A 438 2.35 24.82 4.99
N LEU A 439 3.28 24.57 4.06
CA LEU A 439 4.72 24.60 4.37
C LEU A 439 5.15 25.96 4.95
N ALA A 440 4.72 27.07 4.35
CA ALA A 440 5.06 28.40 4.83
C ALA A 440 4.49 28.68 6.24
N ALA A 441 3.27 28.23 6.53
CA ALA A 441 2.63 28.40 7.84
C ALA A 441 3.36 27.65 8.96
N PHE A 442 4.09 26.56 8.64
CA PHE A 442 4.89 25.78 9.58
C PHE A 442 6.39 26.12 9.54
N GLY A 443 6.80 27.18 8.84
CA GLY A 443 8.21 27.60 8.77
C GLY A 443 9.10 26.76 7.83
N GLY A 444 8.51 25.96 6.95
CA GLY A 444 9.21 25.07 6.03
C GLY A 444 9.21 23.61 6.45
N LEU A 445 10.07 22.79 5.83
CA LEU A 445 10.18 21.35 6.14
C LEU A 445 10.92 21.06 7.46
N GLY A 446 11.51 22.08 8.10
CA GLY A 446 12.23 21.90 9.36
C GLY A 446 13.68 21.44 9.21
N THR A 447 14.36 21.72 8.09
CA THR A 447 15.81 21.52 7.98
C THR A 447 16.55 22.64 8.74
N SER A 448 16.40 22.68 10.06
CA SER A 448 17.40 23.29 10.92
C SER A 448 18.58 22.33 10.92
N GLY A 449 19.44 22.45 9.91
CA GLY A 449 20.74 21.80 9.90
C GLY A 449 21.42 22.05 11.24
N GLY A 450 21.93 20.98 11.83
CA GLY A 450 22.49 21.00 13.16
C GLY A 450 23.40 22.20 13.40
N ASN A 451 23.06 22.99 14.41
CA ASN A 451 24.12 23.58 15.20
C ASN A 451 24.79 22.42 15.95
N THR A 452 25.73 21.75 15.28
CA THR A 452 26.82 21.06 15.96
C THR A 452 27.71 22.14 16.58
N THR A 453 27.19 22.83 17.59
CA THR A 453 28.08 23.34 18.63
C THR A 453 28.65 22.10 19.30
N GLY A 454 29.81 21.67 18.82
CA GLY A 454 30.65 20.72 19.51
C GLY A 454 30.99 21.29 20.87
N SER A 455 30.12 21.03 21.85
CA SER A 455 30.40 21.32 23.24
C SER A 455 31.18 20.13 23.77
N VAL A 456 32.46 20.36 24.00
CA VAL A 456 33.37 19.45 24.68
C VAL A 456 32.72 19.07 26.01
N VAL A 457 32.40 17.78 26.16
CA VAL A 457 31.85 17.23 27.40
C VAL A 457 32.91 17.32 28.49
N SER A 458 32.68 18.21 29.45
CA SER A 458 33.34 18.15 30.76
C SER A 458 32.74 16.95 31.50
N THR A 459 33.59 16.05 31.99
CA THR A 459 33.22 14.76 32.60
C THR A 459 32.41 14.88 33.90
N GLY A 460 32.01 16.09 34.32
CA GLY A 460 31.16 16.35 35.49
C GLY A 460 29.70 16.73 35.19
N ASP A 461 29.30 16.87 33.92
CA ASP A 461 28.01 17.47 33.52
C ASP A 461 27.00 16.52 32.85
N VAL A 462 27.17 15.21 32.99
CA VAL A 462 26.25 14.22 32.42
C VAL A 462 25.23 13.76 33.47
N HIS A 463 23.95 13.76 33.10
CA HIS A 463 22.86 13.10 33.81
C HIS A 463 22.53 11.81 33.06
N ALA A 464 23.09 10.70 33.52
CA ALA A 464 22.88 9.39 32.93
C ALA A 464 21.63 8.71 33.54
N ILE A 465 20.79 8.13 32.70
CA ILE A 465 19.62 7.37 33.11
C ILE A 465 19.44 6.13 32.24
N THR A 466 18.98 5.04 32.85
CA THR A 466 18.56 3.85 32.11
C THR A 466 17.05 3.87 31.96
N ILE A 467 16.57 3.60 30.75
CA ILE A 467 15.15 3.41 30.44
C ILE A 467 14.99 1.96 30.02
N ASP A 468 14.14 1.23 30.73
CA ASP A 468 13.74 -0.11 30.34
C ASP A 468 12.53 0.00 29.40
N ALA A 469 12.64 -0.60 28.21
CA ALA A 469 11.52 -0.85 27.31
C ALA A 469 11.01 -2.26 27.54
N GLY A 470 9.80 -2.39 28.05
CA GLY A 470 9.16 -3.68 28.32
C GLY A 470 7.64 -3.54 28.41
N ASP A 471 6.92 -4.58 28.01
CA ASP A 471 5.44 -4.58 27.97
C ASP A 471 4.86 -3.38 27.20
N MET A 472 5.52 -2.95 26.12
CA MET A 472 5.16 -1.77 25.32
C MET A 472 5.13 -0.43 26.10
N VAL A 473 5.83 -0.35 27.23
CA VAL A 473 5.94 0.86 28.07
C VAL A 473 7.41 1.15 28.36
N PHE A 474 7.76 2.45 28.40
CA PHE A 474 9.06 2.89 28.90
C PHE A 474 9.00 3.13 30.40
N SER A 475 9.98 2.62 31.13
CA SER A 475 10.14 2.84 32.57
C SER A 475 11.54 3.37 32.87
N PRO A 476 11.70 4.59 33.41
CA PRO A 476 10.64 5.56 33.70
C PRO A 476 10.02 6.18 32.43
N ASP A 477 8.74 6.56 32.50
CA ASP A 477 8.00 7.25 31.42
C ASP A 477 8.18 8.78 31.44
N VAL A 478 8.73 9.33 32.53
CA VAL A 478 9.06 10.74 32.70
C VAL A 478 10.47 10.89 33.28
N ILE A 479 11.28 11.77 32.68
CA ILE A 479 12.67 12.03 33.10
C ILE A 479 12.81 13.51 33.46
N GLU A 480 13.13 13.80 34.71
CA GLU A 480 13.43 15.16 35.17
C GLU A 480 14.94 15.42 35.10
N VAL A 481 15.37 16.16 34.08
CA VAL A 481 16.80 16.46 33.86
C VAL A 481 17.19 17.74 34.62
N PRO A 482 18.21 17.70 35.49
CA PRO A 482 18.70 18.89 36.17
C PRO A 482 19.22 19.95 35.18
N ALA A 483 18.89 21.22 35.43
CA ALA A 483 19.29 22.32 34.56
C ALA A 483 20.81 22.38 34.35
N GLY A 484 21.24 22.54 33.09
CA GLY A 484 22.65 22.62 32.71
C GLY A 484 23.35 21.26 32.57
N LYS A 485 22.67 20.14 32.83
CA LYS A 485 23.21 18.79 32.57
C LYS A 485 22.91 18.32 31.15
N THR A 486 23.82 17.52 30.63
CA THR A 486 23.67 16.77 29.38
C THR A 486 23.01 15.43 29.70
N LEU A 487 21.87 15.14 29.11
CA LEU A 487 21.17 13.86 29.27
C LEU A 487 21.88 12.78 28.44
N GLU A 488 22.22 11.68 29.11
CA GLU A 488 22.66 10.43 28.50
C GLU A 488 21.66 9.34 28.88
N VAL A 489 21.18 8.59 27.89
CA VAL A 489 20.15 7.58 28.08
C VAL A 489 20.70 6.24 27.63
N THR A 490 20.69 5.27 28.53
CA THR A 490 20.85 3.85 28.19
C THR A 490 19.46 3.26 28.00
N LEU A 491 19.10 2.93 26.77
CA LEU A 491 17.90 2.17 26.47
C LEU A 491 18.22 0.69 26.67
N SER A 492 17.53 0.04 27.60
CA SER A 492 17.59 -1.39 27.86
C SER A 492 16.32 -2.03 27.30
N ASN A 493 16.46 -2.92 26.32
CA ASN A 493 15.32 -3.63 25.77
C ASN A 493 15.05 -4.92 26.58
N THR A 494 14.07 -4.84 27.47
CA THR A 494 13.64 -5.96 28.32
C THR A 494 12.48 -6.76 27.73
N ASP A 495 11.97 -6.35 26.57
CA ASP A 495 10.88 -6.98 25.85
C ASP A 495 11.37 -8.15 24.98
N ASP A 496 10.45 -8.91 24.37
CA ASP A 496 10.77 -10.00 23.44
C ASP A 496 10.81 -9.58 21.96
N MET A 497 10.52 -8.30 21.70
CA MET A 497 10.56 -7.68 20.38
C MET A 497 11.58 -6.53 20.30
N VAL A 498 11.86 -6.07 19.08
CA VAL A 498 12.82 -4.99 18.83
C VAL A 498 12.20 -3.63 19.12
N HIS A 499 12.89 -2.80 19.90
CA HIS A 499 12.47 -1.43 20.23
C HIS A 499 13.48 -0.39 19.78
N ASP A 500 13.04 0.84 19.60
CA ASP A 500 13.91 2.01 19.50
C ASP A 500 13.40 3.15 20.39
N LEU A 501 14.21 4.18 20.58
CA LEU A 501 13.87 5.39 21.29
C LEU A 501 14.34 6.59 20.49
N LYS A 502 13.41 7.48 20.16
CA LYS A 502 13.61 8.72 19.43
C LYS A 502 13.18 9.89 20.29
N PHE A 503 13.99 10.94 20.31
CA PHE A 503 13.68 12.20 20.97
C PHE A 503 13.24 13.27 19.98
N ALA A 504 12.45 14.24 20.43
CA ALA A 504 11.96 15.34 19.59
C ALA A 504 13.07 16.20 18.95
N ASN A 505 14.29 16.17 19.50
CA ASN A 505 15.47 16.85 18.96
C ASN A 505 16.19 16.05 17.85
N GLY A 506 15.68 14.87 17.48
CA GLY A 506 16.21 14.03 16.39
C GLY A 506 17.24 12.98 16.83
N VAL A 507 17.67 12.97 18.09
CA VAL A 507 18.53 11.89 18.62
C VAL A 507 17.74 10.60 18.71
N GLN A 508 18.32 9.49 18.26
CA GLN A 508 17.68 8.18 18.29
C GLN A 508 18.66 7.07 18.62
N SER A 509 18.16 6.01 19.27
CA SER A 509 18.93 4.82 19.65
C SER A 509 19.27 3.90 18.48
N GLY A 510 18.50 3.96 17.39
CA GLY A 510 18.43 2.86 16.45
C GLY A 510 17.67 1.67 17.05
N ARG A 511 17.49 0.59 16.28
CA ARG A 511 16.76 -0.60 16.74
C ARG A 511 17.65 -1.43 17.68
N VAL A 512 17.11 -1.78 18.85
CA VAL A 512 17.76 -2.54 19.92
C VAL A 512 17.09 -3.90 20.04
N LEU A 513 17.88 -4.98 19.99
CA LEU A 513 17.34 -6.34 20.08
C LEU A 513 16.89 -6.68 21.51
N PRO A 514 16.00 -7.67 21.69
CA PRO A 514 15.65 -8.23 23.00
C PRO A 514 16.89 -8.59 23.83
N GLY A 515 16.97 -8.05 25.05
CA GLY A 515 18.08 -8.26 25.99
C GLY A 515 19.35 -7.47 25.68
N GLU A 516 19.34 -6.60 24.67
CA GLU A 516 20.45 -5.68 24.40
C GLU A 516 20.19 -4.29 24.99
N GLU A 517 21.27 -3.54 25.18
CA GLU A 517 21.23 -2.16 25.64
C GLU A 517 22.04 -1.26 24.70
N VAL A 518 21.61 -0.02 24.53
CA VAL A 518 22.37 1.01 23.80
C VAL A 518 22.35 2.33 24.54
N THR A 519 23.50 2.97 24.64
CA THR A 519 23.63 4.31 25.25
C THR A 519 23.69 5.38 24.18
N ILE A 520 22.84 6.40 24.32
CA ILE A 520 22.79 7.58 23.47
C ILE A 520 22.92 8.87 24.28
N THR A 521 23.71 9.81 23.77
CA THR A 521 23.78 11.16 24.33
C THR A 521 22.69 12.02 23.69
N VAL A 522 21.64 12.32 24.46
CA VAL A 522 20.51 13.13 23.99
C VAL A 522 20.89 14.62 23.88
N GLY A 523 21.81 15.06 24.73
CA GLY A 523 22.30 16.44 24.76
C GLY A 523 21.75 17.23 25.94
N MET A 524 22.00 18.54 25.95
CA MET A 524 21.49 19.44 26.99
C MET A 524 19.99 19.68 26.79
N ILE A 525 19.20 19.50 27.85
CA ILE A 525 17.75 19.67 27.81
C ILE A 525 17.39 21.06 28.35
N THR A 526 16.91 21.94 27.48
CA THR A 526 16.53 23.32 27.83
C THR A 526 15.02 23.54 27.94
N GLU A 527 14.23 22.62 27.41
CA GLU A 527 12.76 22.62 27.46
C GLU A 527 12.22 21.19 27.51
N SER A 528 10.97 21.02 27.95
CA SER A 528 10.30 19.71 27.95
C SER A 528 10.17 19.17 26.53
N MET A 529 10.49 17.89 26.35
CA MET A 529 10.38 17.21 25.05
C MET A 529 9.94 15.76 25.21
N GLU A 530 9.27 15.24 24.17
CA GLU A 530 8.80 13.87 24.13
C GLU A 530 9.87 12.90 23.61
N GLY A 531 9.78 11.65 24.09
CA GLY A 531 10.48 10.49 23.55
C GLY A 531 9.47 9.41 23.16
N TRP A 532 9.73 8.68 22.07
CA TRP A 532 8.86 7.61 21.59
C TRP A 532 9.64 6.51 20.85
N CYS A 533 9.02 5.34 20.72
CA CYS A 533 9.43 4.24 19.84
C CYS A 533 8.86 4.50 18.42
#